data_AF-A0A318LU97-F1
#
_entry.id   AF-A0A318LU97-F1
#
_cell.length_a   1.000
_cell.length_b   1.000
_cell.length_c   1.000
_cell.angle_alpha   90.00
_cell.angle_beta   90.00
_cell.angle_gamma   90.00
#
_symmetry.space_group_name_H-M   'P 1'
#
loop_
_entity.id
_entity.type
_entity.pdbx_description
1 polymer ?
#
loop_
_entity_poly.entity_id
_entity_poly.type
_entity_poly.pdbx_seq_one_letter_code
_entity_poly.pdbx_strand_id
1 'polypeptide(L)'
;MRGDDQAPGECVRRGGAATRLVVEDGRLVPVPETAAVRDWEFPSPLGSRTVIGNPFSEVITLARHLNASAVHTYLATAALDDLRDAGTPAPSAVDETGRSAQRFAIEVVVRRGTAERRASAAGQDIYAVTAPLVAEAVERLLDGRAGIRGAAAPGETFDAGDFLAALSPEHLTLNRWPAP
;
A
#
# COMPACT_ATOMS: atom_id res chain seq x y z
N MET A 1 19.67 -52.75 -8.22
CA MET A 1 19.26 -51.46 -7.62
C MET A 1 19.64 -50.36 -8.60
N ARG A 2 18.68 -49.85 -9.39
CA ARG A 2 18.86 -48.62 -10.17
C ARG A 2 18.21 -47.51 -9.35
N GLY A 3 18.98 -46.50 -8.98
CA GLY A 3 18.48 -45.31 -8.32
C GLY A 3 17.96 -44.37 -9.39
N ASP A 4 16.67 -44.11 -9.39
CA ASP A 4 16.05 -43.01 -10.12
C ASP A 4 16.30 -41.73 -9.32
N ASP A 5 17.27 -40.94 -9.76
CA ASP A 5 17.51 -39.57 -9.29
C ASP A 5 16.50 -38.66 -9.98
N GLN A 6 15.33 -38.51 -9.34
CA GLN A 6 14.28 -37.63 -9.84
C GLN A 6 14.59 -36.19 -9.44
N ALA A 7 15.12 -35.44 -10.40
CA ALA A 7 15.36 -34.01 -10.30
C ALA A 7 14.11 -33.26 -9.75
N PRO A 8 14.29 -32.25 -8.88
CA PRO A 8 13.17 -31.48 -8.36
C PRO A 8 12.44 -30.80 -9.52
N GLY A 9 11.13 -31.04 -9.60
CA GLY A 9 10.28 -30.50 -10.65
C GLY A 9 10.42 -28.99 -10.75
N GLU A 10 10.79 -28.50 -11.93
CA GLU A 10 10.68 -27.10 -12.28
C GLU A 10 9.25 -26.63 -12.01
N CYS A 11 9.09 -25.74 -11.03
CA CYS A 11 7.86 -24.99 -10.87
C CYS A 11 7.77 -24.02 -12.04
N VAL A 12 7.24 -24.50 -13.17
CA VAL A 12 6.88 -23.66 -14.31
C VAL A 12 5.89 -22.63 -13.80
N ARG A 13 6.34 -21.36 -13.71
CA ARG A 13 5.46 -20.21 -13.53
C ARG A 13 4.50 -20.20 -14.71
N ARG A 14 3.29 -20.73 -14.53
CA ARG A 14 2.16 -20.44 -15.43
C ARG A 14 1.88 -18.95 -15.28
N GLY A 15 2.46 -18.16 -16.17
CA GLY A 15 2.15 -16.74 -16.37
C GLY A 15 0.75 -16.58 -16.94
N GLY A 16 -0.28 -16.92 -16.15
CA GLY A 16 -1.60 -16.41 -16.41
C GLY A 16 -1.60 -14.94 -16.05
N ALA A 17 -1.71 -14.05 -17.03
CA ALA A 17 -2.01 -12.64 -16.78
C ALA A 17 -3.39 -12.58 -16.13
N ALA A 18 -3.44 -12.70 -14.80
CA ALA A 18 -4.68 -12.53 -14.06
C ALA A 18 -5.23 -11.13 -14.39
N THR A 19 -6.49 -11.07 -14.79
CA THR A 19 -7.15 -9.79 -15.09
C THR A 19 -7.08 -8.90 -13.86
N ARG A 20 -6.43 -7.73 -13.99
CA ARG A 20 -6.42 -6.73 -12.92
C ARG A 20 -7.83 -6.18 -12.76
N LEU A 21 -8.24 -5.98 -11.51
CA LEU A 21 -9.57 -5.50 -11.15
C LEU A 21 -9.49 -4.14 -10.45
N VAL A 22 -10.60 -3.41 -10.48
CA VAL A 22 -10.87 -2.15 -9.77
C VAL A 22 -12.29 -2.20 -9.23
N VAL A 23 -12.61 -1.38 -8.23
CA VAL A 23 -13.97 -1.25 -7.67
C VAL A 23 -14.67 -0.08 -8.35
N GLU A 24 -15.77 -0.35 -9.03
CA GLU A 24 -16.67 0.63 -9.63
C GLU A 24 -18.12 0.20 -9.40
N ASP A 25 -19.01 1.15 -9.10
CA ASP A 25 -20.42 0.90 -8.75
C ASP A 25 -20.63 -0.22 -7.71
N GLY A 26 -19.71 -0.33 -6.75
CA GLY A 26 -19.71 -1.33 -5.69
C GLY A 26 -19.36 -2.75 -6.17
N ARG A 27 -18.78 -2.90 -7.37
CA ARG A 27 -18.44 -4.18 -7.99
C ARG A 27 -16.98 -4.21 -8.44
N LEU A 28 -16.41 -5.41 -8.45
CA LEU A 28 -15.11 -5.64 -9.09
C LEU A 28 -15.30 -5.72 -10.60
N VAL A 29 -14.63 -4.85 -11.33
CA VAL A 29 -14.63 -4.80 -12.81
C VAL A 29 -13.19 -4.80 -13.32
N PRO A 30 -12.94 -5.23 -14.57
CA PRO A 30 -11.61 -5.12 -15.17
C PRO A 30 -11.09 -3.69 -15.16
N VAL A 31 -9.78 -3.52 -14.94
CA VAL A 31 -9.12 -2.21 -15.03
C VAL A 31 -9.31 -1.64 -16.43
N PRO A 32 -9.66 -0.33 -16.57
CA PRO A 32 -9.75 0.33 -17.87
C PRO A 32 -8.44 0.20 -18.66
N GLU A 33 -8.55 0.08 -19.98
CA GLU A 33 -7.39 -0.02 -20.87
C GLU A 33 -6.42 1.17 -20.72
N THR A 34 -6.98 2.36 -20.50
CA THR A 34 -6.23 3.59 -20.28
C THR A 34 -6.29 3.99 -18.81
N ALA A 35 -5.13 4.00 -18.15
CA ALA A 35 -5.03 4.48 -16.77
C ALA A 35 -5.21 5.99 -16.70
N ALA A 36 -5.98 6.47 -15.72
CA ALA A 36 -6.15 7.89 -15.47
C ALA A 36 -4.84 8.53 -14.97
N VAL A 37 -4.46 9.66 -15.54
CA VAL A 37 -3.30 10.47 -15.13
C VAL A 37 -3.80 11.77 -14.53
N ARG A 38 -3.20 12.21 -13.41
CA ARG A 38 -3.59 13.41 -12.67
C ARG A 38 -2.37 14.07 -12.05
N ASP A 39 -2.42 15.38 -11.84
CA ASP A 39 -1.50 16.05 -10.93
C ASP A 39 -2.08 16.03 -9.52
N TRP A 40 -1.24 15.72 -8.53
CA TRP A 40 -1.61 15.59 -7.13
C TRP A 40 -0.67 16.40 -6.24
N GLU A 41 -1.23 17.21 -5.35
CA GLU A 41 -0.45 18.02 -4.41
C GLU A 41 -0.27 17.25 -3.10
N PHE A 42 0.87 16.59 -2.92
CA PHE A 42 1.20 15.94 -1.66
C PHE A 42 1.63 16.98 -0.60
N PRO A 43 1.44 16.68 0.69
CA PRO A 43 1.99 17.50 1.76
C PRO A 43 3.51 17.73 1.60
N SER A 44 3.97 18.86 2.15
CA SER A 44 5.40 19.15 2.22
C SER A 44 6.17 17.98 2.85
N PRO A 45 7.34 17.62 2.31
CA PRO A 45 8.09 18.32 1.25
C PRO A 45 7.99 17.67 -0.12
N LEU A 46 7.06 16.72 -0.34
CA LEU A 46 6.92 16.12 -1.66
C LEU A 46 6.35 17.16 -2.64
N GLY A 47 5.24 17.82 -2.29
CA GLY A 47 4.57 18.77 -3.17
C GLY A 47 3.98 18.11 -4.43
N SER A 48 3.76 18.90 -5.46
CA SER A 48 3.12 18.47 -6.71
C SER A 48 3.81 17.29 -7.40
N ARG A 49 3.06 16.23 -7.73
CA ARG A 49 3.51 15.08 -8.51
C ARG A 49 2.43 14.64 -9.50
N THR A 50 2.86 14.23 -10.69
CA THR A 50 1.99 13.51 -11.62
C THR A 50 1.83 12.06 -11.14
N VAL A 51 0.59 11.61 -11.04
CA VAL A 51 0.20 10.27 -10.58
C VAL A 51 -0.64 9.56 -11.63
N ILE A 52 -0.49 8.25 -11.72
CA ILE A 52 -1.20 7.38 -12.67
C ILE A 52 -1.96 6.28 -11.93
N GLY A 53 -3.17 5.97 -12.40
CA GLY A 53 -4.02 4.92 -11.84
C GLY A 53 -3.30 3.57 -11.85
N ASN A 54 -3.13 2.97 -10.67
CA ASN A 54 -2.36 1.75 -10.52
C ASN A 54 -2.90 0.85 -9.38
N PRO A 55 -4.04 0.16 -9.59
CA PRO A 55 -4.63 -0.76 -8.61
C PRO A 55 -3.79 -2.01 -8.43
N PHE A 56 -3.43 -2.36 -7.19
CA PHE A 56 -2.93 -3.70 -6.87
C PHE A 56 -4.06 -4.55 -6.26
N SER A 57 -3.70 -5.57 -5.48
CA SER A 57 -4.67 -6.49 -4.88
C SER A 57 -5.42 -5.91 -3.68
N GLU A 58 -4.99 -4.76 -3.15
CA GLU A 58 -5.62 -4.07 -2.01
C GLU A 58 -7.09 -3.71 -2.29
N VAL A 59 -7.44 -3.42 -3.55
CA VAL A 59 -8.81 -3.05 -3.92
C VAL A 59 -9.81 -4.15 -3.58
N ILE A 60 -9.40 -5.42 -3.63
CA ILE A 60 -10.24 -6.58 -3.32
C ILE A 60 -10.53 -6.63 -1.82
N THR A 61 -9.50 -6.43 -0.99
CA THR A 61 -9.68 -6.46 0.46
C THR A 61 -10.47 -5.25 0.92
N LEU A 62 -10.19 -4.05 0.39
CA LEU A 62 -10.96 -2.83 0.68
C LEU A 62 -12.44 -2.98 0.31
N ALA A 63 -12.76 -3.47 -0.89
CA ALA A 63 -14.15 -3.69 -1.33
C ALA A 63 -14.94 -4.65 -0.43
N ARG A 64 -14.25 -5.59 0.22
CA ARG A 64 -14.88 -6.62 1.06
C ARG A 64 -15.43 -6.03 2.37
N HIS A 65 -14.75 -5.06 2.96
CA HIS A 65 -15.08 -4.56 4.31
C HIS A 65 -15.44 -3.06 4.36
N LEU A 66 -15.19 -2.30 3.28
CA LEU A 66 -15.61 -0.91 3.16
C LEU A 66 -16.85 -0.80 2.28
N ASN A 67 -17.85 -0.05 2.73
CA ASN A 67 -19.01 0.31 1.92
C ASN A 67 -18.66 1.46 0.96
N ALA A 68 -17.75 1.20 0.03
CA ALA A 68 -17.29 2.14 -0.98
C ALA A 68 -17.82 1.74 -2.36
N SER A 69 -18.45 2.68 -3.07
CA SER A 69 -18.92 2.44 -4.44
C SER A 69 -17.78 2.47 -5.45
N ALA A 70 -16.67 3.13 -5.16
CA ALA A 70 -15.49 3.17 -6.01
C ALA A 70 -14.21 3.23 -5.19
N VAL A 71 -13.14 2.59 -5.67
CA VAL A 71 -11.81 2.62 -5.07
C VAL A 71 -10.79 2.86 -6.18
N HIS A 72 -10.15 4.02 -6.16
CA HIS A 72 -9.09 4.36 -7.11
C HIS A 72 -7.78 4.54 -6.36
N THR A 73 -6.74 3.85 -6.81
CA THR A 73 -5.39 4.01 -6.28
C THR A 73 -4.46 4.51 -7.37
N TYR A 74 -3.53 5.37 -6.96
CA TYR A 74 -2.62 6.06 -7.85
C TYR A 74 -1.20 5.93 -7.31
N LEU A 75 -0.23 5.91 -8.22
CA LEU A 75 1.19 5.93 -7.90
C LEU A 75 1.88 7.05 -8.69
N ALA A 76 2.88 7.71 -8.10
CA ALA A 76 3.66 8.71 -8.81
C ALA A 76 4.33 8.10 -10.04
N THR A 77 4.26 8.79 -11.19
CA THR A 77 4.84 8.28 -12.44
C THR A 77 6.35 8.09 -12.30
N ALA A 78 7.03 9.04 -11.65
CA ALA A 78 8.47 8.94 -11.36
C ALA A 78 8.85 7.65 -10.62
N ALA A 79 8.02 7.19 -9.67
CA ALA A 79 8.28 5.94 -8.96
C ALA A 79 8.13 4.70 -9.87
N LEU A 80 7.21 4.74 -10.84
CA LEU A 80 7.08 3.68 -11.84
C LEU A 80 8.22 3.70 -12.85
N ASP A 81 8.68 4.89 -13.23
CA ASP A 81 9.80 5.07 -14.15
C ASP A 81 11.09 4.52 -13.51
N ASP A 82 11.35 4.88 -12.25
CA ASP A 82 12.47 4.34 -11.46
C ASP A 82 12.44 2.81 -11.39
N LEU A 83 11.25 2.21 -11.18
CA LEU A 83 11.08 0.75 -11.13
C LEU A 83 11.28 0.04 -12.48
N ARG A 84 11.07 0.76 -13.59
CA ARG A 84 11.21 0.22 -14.95
C ARG A 84 12.61 0.40 -15.51
N ASP A 85 13.34 1.39 -15.03
CA ASP A 85 14.71 1.64 -15.44
C ASP A 85 15.67 0.66 -14.75
N ALA A 86 16.25 -0.25 -15.54
CA ALA A 86 17.26 -1.20 -15.07
C ALA A 86 18.56 -0.51 -14.60
N GLY A 87 18.75 0.77 -14.95
CA GLY A 87 19.84 1.61 -14.48
C GLY A 87 19.59 2.28 -13.13
N THR A 88 18.37 2.21 -12.59
CA THR A 88 18.08 2.76 -11.26
C THR A 88 18.87 2.01 -10.20
N PRO A 89 19.73 2.69 -9.41
CA PRO A 89 20.52 2.02 -8.39
C PRO A 89 19.63 1.53 -7.24
N ALA A 90 20.08 0.48 -6.56
CA ALA A 90 19.45 0.06 -5.32
C ALA A 90 19.53 1.20 -4.27
N PRO A 91 18.50 1.38 -3.43
CA PRO A 91 18.55 2.35 -2.35
C PRO A 91 19.76 2.11 -1.44
N SER A 92 20.52 3.17 -1.18
CA SER A 92 21.70 3.13 -0.30
C SER A 92 21.37 3.70 1.08
N ALA A 93 21.84 3.04 2.13
CA ALA A 93 21.74 3.54 3.49
C ALA A 93 22.43 4.91 3.64
N VAL A 94 21.79 5.82 4.36
CA VAL A 94 22.33 7.16 4.69
C VAL A 94 22.48 7.40 6.19
N ASP A 95 22.10 6.42 7.01
CA ASP A 95 22.23 6.45 8.47
C ASP A 95 22.64 5.07 9.03
N GLU A 96 22.95 5.03 10.33
CA GLU A 96 23.38 3.82 11.05
C GLU A 96 22.28 2.74 11.14
N THR A 97 21.02 3.12 10.92
CA THR A 97 19.88 2.20 10.91
C THR A 97 19.67 1.50 9.57
N GLY A 98 20.51 1.82 8.57
CA GLY A 98 20.45 1.22 7.25
C GLY A 98 19.40 1.82 6.33
N ARG A 99 18.74 2.91 6.71
CA ARG A 99 17.63 3.50 5.95
C ARG A 99 18.15 4.36 4.82
N SER A 100 17.49 4.32 3.68
CA SER A 100 17.76 5.21 2.54
C SER A 100 17.24 6.62 2.78
N ALA A 101 17.73 7.60 2.01
CA ALA A 101 17.23 8.99 2.06
C ALA A 101 15.89 9.19 1.34
N GLN A 102 15.31 8.13 0.76
CA GLN A 102 14.06 8.25 0.00
C GLN A 102 12.92 8.67 0.93
N ARG A 103 12.03 9.51 0.42
CA ARG A 103 10.85 9.98 1.16
C ARG A 103 9.60 9.42 0.52
N PHE A 104 8.64 9.03 1.34
CA PHE A 104 7.33 8.61 0.87
C PHE A 104 6.24 9.45 1.51
N ALA A 105 5.12 9.57 0.80
CA ALA A 105 3.86 9.98 1.36
C ALA A 105 2.75 9.13 0.74
N ILE A 106 1.76 8.78 1.55
CA ILE A 106 0.51 8.17 1.14
C ILE A 106 -0.59 9.13 1.57
N GLU A 107 -1.46 9.50 0.64
CA GLU A 107 -2.64 10.31 0.93
C GLU A 107 -3.90 9.53 0.55
N VAL A 108 -4.88 9.56 1.45
CA VAL A 108 -6.17 8.92 1.27
C VAL A 108 -7.25 9.99 1.33
N VAL A 109 -8.12 10.01 0.33
CA VAL A 109 -9.27 10.92 0.26
C VAL A 109 -10.55 10.10 0.20
N VAL A 110 -11.43 10.34 1.17
CA VAL A 110 -12.75 9.70 1.25
C VAL A 110 -13.82 10.74 0.92
N ARG A 111 -14.73 10.40 0.00
CA ARG A 111 -15.82 11.27 -0.44
C ARG A 111 -17.17 10.62 -0.20
N ARG A 112 -18.14 11.40 0.26
CA ARG A 112 -19.55 10.99 0.38
C ARG A 112 -20.46 12.17 0.08
N GLY A 113 -21.14 12.15 -1.06
CA GLY A 113 -21.89 13.31 -1.54
C GLY A 113 -20.95 14.50 -1.74
N THR A 114 -21.21 15.60 -1.06
CA THR A 114 -20.35 16.81 -1.06
C THR A 114 -19.27 16.80 0.02
N ALA A 115 -19.30 15.85 0.96
CA ALA A 115 -18.33 15.78 2.05
C ALA A 115 -17.04 15.09 1.59
N GLU A 116 -15.91 15.66 1.99
CA GLU A 116 -14.57 15.14 1.75
C GLU A 116 -13.78 15.09 3.06
N ARG A 117 -13.06 14.00 3.29
CA ARG A 117 -12.09 13.86 4.38
C ARG A 117 -10.77 13.35 3.81
N ARG A 118 -9.67 13.81 4.40
CA ARG A 118 -8.32 13.44 3.97
C ARG A 118 -7.48 12.97 5.14
N ALA A 119 -6.59 12.04 4.89
CA ALA A 119 -5.51 11.67 5.79
C ALA A 119 -4.24 11.43 4.99
N SER A 120 -3.09 11.74 5.58
CA SER A 120 -1.80 11.39 4.99
C SER A 120 -0.87 10.76 6.01
N ALA A 121 -0.01 9.87 5.53
CA ALA A 121 1.11 9.31 6.26
C ALA A 121 2.38 9.56 5.44
N ALA A 122 3.44 10.06 6.07
CA ALA A 122 4.70 10.33 5.38
C ALA A 122 5.90 9.93 6.25
N GLY A 123 7.03 9.63 5.61
CA GLY A 123 8.24 9.21 6.30
C GLY A 123 9.46 9.11 5.39
N GLN A 124 10.54 8.60 5.98
CA GLN A 124 11.78 8.22 5.29
C GLN A 124 11.78 6.71 5.08
N ASP A 125 12.16 6.28 3.88
CA ASP A 125 12.30 4.89 3.48
C ASP A 125 11.03 4.05 3.75
N ILE A 126 10.18 3.92 2.73
CA ILE A 126 8.90 3.18 2.88
C ILE A 126 9.11 1.71 3.26
N TYR A 127 10.25 1.11 2.89
CA TYR A 127 10.57 -0.26 3.25
C TYR A 127 11.00 -0.37 4.71
N ALA A 128 11.66 0.65 5.25
CA ALA A 128 11.99 0.72 6.66
C ALA A 128 10.74 0.81 7.58
N VAL A 129 9.61 1.29 7.06
CA VAL A 129 8.33 1.36 7.80
C VAL A 129 7.54 0.05 7.73
N THR A 130 7.82 -0.79 6.73
CA THR A 130 7.08 -2.05 6.52
C THR A 130 7.32 -3.04 7.66
N ALA A 131 8.55 -3.17 8.17
CA ALA A 131 8.84 -4.06 9.28
C ALA A 131 8.14 -3.65 10.60
N PRO A 132 8.19 -2.37 11.04
CA PRO A 132 7.39 -1.89 12.17
C PRO A 132 5.88 -2.11 12.04
N LEU A 133 5.31 -1.89 10.85
CA LEU A 133 3.88 -2.18 10.57
C LEU A 133 3.54 -3.64 10.87
N VAL A 134 4.39 -4.58 10.41
CA VAL A 134 4.18 -6.01 10.63
C VAL A 134 4.39 -6.38 12.10
N ALA A 135 5.41 -5.83 12.76
CA ALA A 135 5.67 -6.07 14.18
C ALA A 135 4.50 -5.64 15.06
N GLU A 136 3.97 -4.43 14.86
CA GLU A 136 2.80 -3.91 15.60
C GLU A 136 1.57 -4.81 15.40
N ALA A 137 1.33 -5.28 14.17
CA ALA A 137 0.24 -6.20 13.89
C ALA A 137 0.40 -7.54 14.62
N VAL A 138 1.62 -8.09 14.66
CA VAL A 138 1.93 -9.33 15.38
C VAL A 138 1.73 -9.14 16.88
N GLU A 139 2.21 -8.05 17.46
CA GLU A 139 2.02 -7.76 18.89
C GLU A 139 0.55 -7.69 19.27
N ARG A 140 -0.27 -6.96 18.49
CA ARG A 140 -1.73 -6.87 18.70
C ARG A 140 -2.47 -8.19 18.54
N LEU A 141 -1.97 -9.08 17.68
CA LEU A 141 -2.52 -10.43 17.55
C LEU A 141 -2.20 -11.26 18.80
N LEU A 142 -0.97 -11.16 19.31
CA LEU A 142 -0.49 -11.96 20.45
C LEU A 142 -1.09 -11.51 21.79
N ASP A 143 -1.32 -10.22 21.97
CA ASP A 143 -1.90 -9.67 23.21
C ASP A 143 -3.44 -9.64 23.22
N GLY A 144 -4.07 -10.10 22.14
CA GLY A 144 -5.53 -10.24 22.04
C GLY A 144 -6.26 -8.96 21.63
N ARG A 145 -5.56 -7.88 21.22
CA ARG A 145 -6.17 -6.67 20.65
C ARG A 145 -6.78 -6.90 19.26
N ALA A 146 -6.45 -8.00 18.58
CA ALA A 146 -7.08 -8.40 17.32
C ALA A 146 -8.30 -9.31 17.55
N GLY A 147 -9.51 -8.77 17.38
CA GLY A 147 -10.78 -9.50 17.57
C GLY A 147 -11.20 -10.42 16.40
N ILE A 148 -10.27 -11.10 15.72
CA ILE A 148 -10.56 -11.86 14.50
C ILE A 148 -10.52 -13.38 14.68
N ARG A 149 -11.34 -14.08 13.90
CA ARG A 149 -11.28 -15.53 13.70
C ARG A 149 -11.18 -15.81 12.20
N GLY A 150 -10.10 -16.46 11.77
CA GLY A 150 -9.82 -16.71 10.35
C GLY A 150 -9.00 -15.58 9.71
N ALA A 151 -9.22 -15.33 8.41
CA ALA A 151 -8.47 -14.32 7.65
C ALA A 151 -9.28 -13.02 7.52
N ALA A 152 -8.63 -11.89 7.80
CA ALA A 152 -9.20 -10.55 7.69
C ALA A 152 -8.15 -9.55 7.19
N ALA A 153 -8.60 -8.43 6.62
CA ALA A 153 -7.70 -7.36 6.22
C ALA A 153 -7.20 -6.57 7.46
N PRO A 154 -6.00 -5.96 7.43
CA PRO A 154 -5.54 -5.13 8.55
C PRO A 154 -6.52 -4.01 8.91
N GLY A 155 -7.08 -3.32 7.92
CA GLY A 155 -8.08 -2.25 8.11
C GLY A 155 -9.45 -2.72 8.62
N GLU A 156 -9.71 -4.02 8.59
CA GLU A 156 -10.90 -4.67 9.19
C GLU A 156 -10.60 -5.16 10.61
N THR A 157 -9.33 -5.44 10.90
CA THR A 157 -8.88 -6.12 12.12
C THR A 157 -8.55 -5.14 13.25
N PHE A 158 -7.87 -4.03 12.92
CA PHE A 158 -7.32 -3.11 13.90
C PHE A 158 -8.03 -1.76 13.86
N ASP A 159 -8.09 -1.08 15.01
CA ASP A 159 -8.40 0.35 15.02
C ASP A 159 -7.27 1.11 14.29
N ALA A 160 -7.57 1.64 13.11
CA ALA A 160 -6.57 2.29 12.27
C ALA A 160 -5.96 3.54 12.92
N GLY A 161 -6.71 4.21 13.79
CA GLY A 161 -6.26 5.42 14.44
C GLY A 161 -5.17 5.13 15.47
N ASP A 162 -5.46 4.21 16.38
CA ASP A 162 -4.55 3.72 17.40
C ASP A 162 -3.36 2.95 16.80
N PHE A 163 -3.58 2.14 15.75
CA PHE A 163 -2.54 1.39 15.07
C PHE A 163 -1.47 2.29 14.45
N LEU A 164 -1.89 3.28 13.67
CA LEU A 164 -0.94 4.19 13.03
C LEU A 164 -0.29 5.14 14.05
N ALA A 165 -0.97 5.46 15.15
CA ALA A 165 -0.39 6.28 16.22
C ALA A 165 0.77 5.56 16.92
N ALA A 166 0.73 4.24 17.07
CA ALA A 166 1.83 3.45 17.63
C ALA A 166 3.13 3.51 16.81
N LEU A 167 3.06 3.91 15.54
CA LEU A 167 4.20 4.04 14.62
C LEU A 167 4.69 5.49 14.46
N SER A 168 4.02 6.43 15.11
CA SER A 168 4.27 7.86 15.00
C SER A 168 4.83 8.41 16.31
N PRO A 169 5.82 9.33 16.27
CA PRO A 169 6.43 9.93 15.07
C PRO A 169 7.65 9.15 14.52
N GLU A 170 8.06 8.06 15.16
CA GLU A 170 9.37 7.41 14.93
C GLU A 170 9.51 6.86 13.51
N HIS A 171 8.46 6.21 12.99
CA HIS A 171 8.49 5.56 11.68
C HIS A 171 7.73 6.37 10.62
N LEU A 172 6.66 7.06 11.01
CA LEU A 172 5.86 7.88 10.12
C LEU A 172 5.25 9.07 10.85
N THR A 173 4.85 10.09 10.10
CA THR A 173 4.04 11.21 10.59
C THR A 173 2.65 11.15 9.97
N LEU A 174 1.62 11.38 10.79
CA LEU A 174 0.21 11.39 10.37
C LEU A 174 -0.38 12.79 10.36
N ASN A 175 -1.12 13.12 9.30
CA ASN A 175 -1.95 14.33 9.25
C ASN A 175 -3.38 13.97 8.82
N ARG A 176 -4.38 14.68 9.34
CA ARG A 176 -5.81 14.45 9.05
C ARG A 176 -6.53 15.77 8.82
N TRP A 177 -7.46 15.80 7.86
CA TRP A 177 -8.24 16.98 7.50
C TRP A 177 -9.72 16.64 7.23
N PRO A 178 -10.68 17.45 7.75
CA PRO A 178 -10.46 18.46 8.80
C PRO A 178 -9.85 17.80 10.04
N ALA A 179 -9.15 18.58 10.88
CA ALA A 179 -8.58 18.06 12.12
C ALA A 179 -9.69 17.39 12.96
N PRO A 180 -9.42 16.22 13.58
CA PRO A 180 -10.42 15.48 14.36
C PRO A 180 -10.98 16.29 15.53
#